data_AF-A0A9E0Y2H1-F1
#
_entry.id   AF-A0A9E0Y2H1-F1
#
_cell.length_a   1.000
_cell.length_b   1.000
_cell.length_c   1.000
_cell.angle_alpha   90.00
_cell.angle_beta   90.00
_cell.angle_gamma   90.00
#
_symmetry.space_group_name_H-M   'P 1'
#
loop_
_entity.id
_entity.type
_entity.pdbx_description
1 polymer ?
#
loop_
_entity_poly.entity_id
_entity_poly.type
_entity_poly.pdbx_seq_one_letter_code
_entity_poly.pdbx_strand_id
1 'polypeptide(L)'
;MTADVTPLPTLQDWWINAELPAKQFCKLDENGDLILKSFNRNSDRVLANLKLENAQALINALTEKFPEVAGRVEEVANEWNEANDKVKLLGKVNRLKEYLNHAIAIGNFEELFKYVENWELEINKRIEENFKQREVLVIRAEQLALTSDRWKEDTQSFKDFVEQWKQIGYVERHRNDQLWERLEKAKDQFYERKRQHFENAEKEMLQNLDLKIEIVEKAENQALSEDWKQTTDLFKNLMDEWRAIGFTWNDKNEELWARFIIAKNKFFERKNSHFETIKTEQEENYCRKLVLVEKVEALKESRDWNKTSQAITAIMEEWKGIGRVPLEKSNELWNRLQSAKDYFFTEKRQHQQNLRVTLDDNFARKRALAKRANELKDSNHWREVTEEFNELFVEWKKIGPVPREYGDTLWEEFIAAKKYFFKRKDEDRDKRKKFFEQKIKEKEARAKAFLSDLQNELKEEQEKLADLLIALENITPGLKEKELRAHLDKLIKSTQHKIEAKTQRIQELSKPKPDESESSSE
;
A
#
# COMPACT_ATOMS: atom_id res chain seq x y z
N MET A 1 78.80 118.32 -85.39
CA MET A 1 79.19 117.84 -84.05
C MET A 1 77.93 117.33 -83.39
N THR A 2 77.88 116.01 -83.33
CA THR A 2 76.81 115.15 -82.82
C THR A 2 76.66 115.36 -81.32
N ALA A 3 75.52 115.90 -80.88
CA ALA A 3 75.14 115.87 -79.47
C ALA A 3 74.53 114.49 -79.21
N ASP A 4 75.28 113.72 -78.43
CA ASP A 4 74.97 112.37 -77.95
C ASP A 4 73.61 112.36 -77.25
N VAL A 5 72.60 111.76 -77.87
CA VAL A 5 71.30 111.50 -77.22
C VAL A 5 71.50 110.27 -76.37
N THR A 6 71.83 110.50 -75.11
CA THR A 6 71.74 109.47 -74.07
C THR A 6 70.28 108.98 -74.04
N PRO A 7 70.01 107.67 -74.21
CA PRO A 7 68.65 107.16 -74.11
C PRO A 7 68.14 107.41 -72.69
N LEU A 8 66.92 107.96 -72.58
CA LEU A 8 66.22 108.10 -71.31
C LEU A 8 66.25 106.75 -70.56
N PRO A 9 66.60 106.71 -69.26
CA PRO A 9 66.65 105.47 -68.52
C PRO A 9 65.26 104.81 -68.57
N THR A 10 65.19 103.60 -69.13
CA THR A 10 63.93 102.85 -69.13
C THR A 10 63.67 102.31 -67.73
N LEU A 11 62.39 102.09 -67.38
CA LEU A 11 61.99 101.52 -66.09
C LEU A 11 62.68 100.16 -65.82
N GLN A 12 62.95 99.40 -66.88
CA GLN A 12 63.66 98.13 -66.84
C GLN A 12 65.16 98.32 -66.56
N ASP A 13 65.83 99.31 -67.19
CA ASP A 13 67.23 99.63 -66.91
C ASP A 13 67.44 100.12 -65.47
N TRP A 14 66.47 100.90 -64.95
CA TRP A 14 66.43 101.32 -63.55
C TRP A 14 66.24 100.12 -62.62
N TRP A 15 65.27 99.24 -62.89
CA TRP A 15 65.01 98.05 -62.09
C TRP A 15 66.21 97.10 -62.05
N ILE A 16 66.96 96.91 -63.14
CA ILE A 16 68.14 96.03 -63.16
C ILE A 16 69.26 96.58 -62.26
N ASN A 17 69.53 97.88 -62.33
CA ASN A 17 70.64 98.52 -61.62
C ASN A 17 70.32 98.96 -60.18
N ALA A 18 69.04 99.02 -59.79
CA ALA A 18 68.65 99.46 -58.45
C ALA A 18 68.94 98.39 -57.37
N GLU A 19 69.68 98.77 -56.32
CA GLU A 19 69.83 97.99 -55.09
C GLU A 19 68.59 98.19 -54.20
N LEU A 20 67.57 97.39 -54.45
CA LEU A 20 66.29 97.47 -53.74
C LEU A 20 66.21 96.41 -52.64
N PRO A 21 65.70 96.76 -51.44
CA PRO A 21 65.44 95.77 -50.41
C PRO A 21 64.38 94.79 -50.90
N ALA A 22 64.56 93.50 -50.61
CA ALA A 22 63.61 92.43 -50.94
C ALA A 22 63.30 92.24 -52.46
N LYS A 23 64.11 92.81 -53.36
CA LYS A 23 64.02 92.65 -54.84
C LYS A 23 63.91 91.20 -55.30
N GLN A 24 64.51 90.26 -54.57
CA GLN A 24 64.47 88.83 -54.85
C GLN A 24 63.06 88.22 -54.85
N PHE A 25 62.10 88.85 -54.18
CA PHE A 25 60.73 88.36 -54.04
C PHE A 25 59.76 88.94 -55.09
N CYS A 26 60.19 89.91 -55.92
CA CYS A 26 59.36 90.55 -56.93
C CYS A 26 59.95 90.41 -58.35
N LYS A 27 59.09 90.58 -59.36
CA LYS A 27 59.43 90.73 -60.77
C LYS A 27 58.71 91.97 -61.30
N LEU A 28 59.31 92.64 -62.27
CA LEU A 28 58.70 93.76 -62.98
C LEU A 28 58.30 93.26 -64.37
N ASP A 29 57.04 93.44 -64.75
CA ASP A 29 56.55 93.12 -66.10
C ASP A 29 56.81 94.27 -67.09
N GLU A 30 56.72 93.99 -68.39
CA GLU A 30 56.94 94.96 -69.49
C GLU A 30 55.99 96.17 -69.42
N ASN A 31 54.84 96.02 -68.77
CA ASN A 31 53.83 97.06 -68.57
C ASN A 31 54.10 97.98 -67.36
N GLY A 32 55.20 97.75 -66.63
CA GLY A 32 55.54 98.48 -65.40
C GLY A 32 54.85 97.97 -64.15
N ASP A 33 54.18 96.81 -64.20
CA ASP A 33 53.53 96.21 -63.05
C ASP A 33 54.54 95.45 -62.17
N LEU A 34 54.54 95.76 -60.87
CA LEU A 34 55.31 95.06 -59.86
C LEU A 34 54.55 93.81 -59.41
N ILE A 35 55.10 92.65 -59.70
CA ILE A 35 54.50 91.35 -59.41
C ILE A 35 55.28 90.68 -58.28
N LEU A 36 54.58 90.23 -57.23
CA LEU A 36 55.15 89.30 -56.25
C LEU A 36 55.28 87.93 -56.90
N LYS A 37 56.49 87.35 -56.87
CA LYS A 37 56.74 86.02 -57.44
C LYS A 37 55.83 84.99 -56.79
N SER A 38 55.22 84.12 -57.60
CA SER A 38 54.54 82.93 -57.11
C SER A 38 55.48 82.10 -56.22
N PHE A 39 54.98 81.66 -55.07
CA PHE A 39 55.64 80.68 -54.23
C PHE A 39 54.61 79.62 -53.80
N ASN A 40 55.04 78.37 -53.73
CA ASN A 40 54.18 77.21 -53.48
C ASN A 40 52.95 77.14 -54.40
N ARG A 41 51.75 77.32 -53.83
CA ARG A 41 50.44 77.20 -54.49
C ARG A 41 49.79 78.56 -54.82
N ASN A 42 50.47 79.66 -54.51
CA ASN A 42 49.94 81.01 -54.75
C ASN A 42 50.37 81.52 -56.13
N SER A 43 49.43 82.07 -56.88
CA SER A 43 49.67 82.66 -58.20
C SER A 43 50.45 83.97 -58.10
N ASP A 44 51.12 84.33 -59.21
CA ASP A 44 51.72 85.65 -59.38
C ASP A 44 50.69 86.75 -59.05
N ARG A 45 51.11 87.74 -58.26
CA ARG A 45 50.21 88.78 -57.77
C ARG A 45 50.74 90.17 -58.08
N VAL A 46 49.93 90.96 -58.78
CA VAL A 46 50.22 92.37 -59.05
C VAL A 46 50.06 93.18 -57.76
N LEU A 47 51.13 93.82 -57.31
CA LEU A 47 51.17 94.64 -56.08
C LEU A 47 50.88 96.11 -56.37
N ALA A 48 51.50 96.68 -57.41
CA ALA A 48 51.34 98.07 -57.83
C ALA A 48 51.92 98.32 -59.23
N ASN A 49 51.43 99.32 -59.96
CA ASN A 49 52.04 99.80 -61.20
C ASN A 49 53.12 100.86 -60.88
N LEU A 50 54.35 100.66 -61.36
CA LEU A 50 55.51 101.50 -61.09
C LEU A 50 55.76 102.49 -62.25
N LYS A 51 55.93 103.76 -61.87
CA LYS A 51 56.43 104.83 -62.74
C LYS A 51 57.80 105.29 -62.27
N LEU A 52 58.67 105.70 -63.20
CA LEU A 52 60.08 106.02 -62.93
C LEU A 52 60.28 107.05 -61.78
N GLU A 53 59.35 108.00 -61.65
CA GLU A 53 59.38 109.07 -60.63
C GLU A 53 59.07 108.56 -59.21
N ASN A 54 58.26 107.52 -59.07
CA ASN A 54 57.73 107.04 -57.78
C ASN A 54 58.16 105.62 -57.44
N ALA A 55 58.96 104.97 -58.29
CA ALA A 55 59.28 103.55 -58.17
C ALA A 55 60.03 103.21 -56.87
N GLN A 56 61.03 104.02 -56.51
CA GLN A 56 61.77 103.83 -55.25
C GLN A 56 60.87 104.03 -54.02
N ALA A 57 60.05 105.08 -54.02
CA ALA A 57 59.19 105.43 -52.88
C ALA A 57 58.10 104.38 -52.65
N LEU A 58 57.49 103.86 -53.73
CA LEU A 58 56.48 102.80 -53.65
C LEU A 58 57.07 101.47 -53.18
N ILE A 59 58.26 101.09 -53.66
CA ILE A 59 58.91 99.86 -53.22
C ILE A 59 59.29 99.96 -51.74
N ASN A 60 59.90 101.07 -51.32
CA ASN A 60 60.21 101.30 -49.91
C ASN A 60 58.94 101.25 -49.04
N ALA A 61 57.85 101.89 -49.46
CA ALA A 61 56.58 101.85 -48.73
C ALA A 61 55.95 100.44 -48.67
N LEU A 62 56.10 99.64 -49.73
CA LEU A 62 55.63 98.25 -49.75
C LEU A 62 56.53 97.31 -48.93
N THR A 63 57.82 97.60 -48.84
CA THR A 63 58.76 96.90 -47.95
C THR A 63 58.54 97.27 -46.48
N GLU A 64 58.24 98.54 -46.17
CA GLU A 64 57.92 98.99 -44.81
C GLU A 64 56.60 98.42 -44.28
N LYS A 65 55.66 98.06 -45.17
CA LYS A 65 54.42 97.36 -44.81
C LYS A 65 54.58 95.88 -44.49
N PHE A 66 55.69 95.25 -44.91
CA PHE A 66 55.90 93.83 -44.66
C PHE A 66 56.09 93.50 -43.16
N PRO A 67 56.86 94.27 -42.37
CA PRO A 67 56.90 94.14 -40.91
C PRO A 67 55.53 94.19 -40.22
N GLU A 68 54.57 94.99 -40.70
CA GLU A 68 53.21 95.01 -40.14
C GLU A 68 52.46 93.70 -40.40
N VAL A 69 52.65 93.12 -41.59
CA VAL A 69 52.09 91.80 -41.94
C VAL A 69 52.74 90.70 -41.11
N ALA A 70 54.07 90.73 -40.95
CA ALA A 70 54.80 89.80 -40.12
C ALA A 70 54.41 89.91 -38.63
N GLY A 71 54.21 91.13 -38.12
CA GLY A 71 53.76 91.39 -36.75
C GLY A 71 52.39 90.76 -36.45
N ARG A 72 51.44 90.81 -37.40
CA ARG A 72 50.15 90.09 -37.25
C ARG A 72 50.30 88.57 -37.20
N VAL A 73 51.26 88.02 -37.94
CA VAL A 73 51.57 86.58 -37.85
C VAL A 73 52.22 86.26 -36.51
N GLU A 74 53.09 87.14 -36.01
CA GLU A 74 53.75 87.01 -34.70
C GLU A 74 52.76 87.11 -33.53
N GLU A 75 51.76 87.98 -33.61
CA GLU A 75 50.65 88.04 -32.65
C GLU A 75 49.91 86.70 -32.58
N VAL A 76 49.54 86.12 -33.73
CA VAL A 76 48.90 84.80 -33.78
C VAL A 76 49.86 83.69 -33.35
N ALA A 77 51.16 83.83 -33.59
CA ALA A 77 52.17 82.89 -33.12
C ALA A 77 52.29 82.89 -31.58
N ASN A 78 52.23 84.06 -30.95
CA ASN A 78 52.24 84.19 -29.50
C ASN A 78 50.97 83.58 -28.90
N GLU A 79 49.80 83.91 -29.45
CA GLU A 79 48.54 83.28 -29.04
C GLU A 79 48.55 81.75 -29.24
N TRP A 80 49.19 81.26 -30.32
CA TRP A 80 49.34 79.85 -30.60
C TRP A 80 50.21 79.12 -29.55
N ASN A 81 51.26 79.78 -29.08
CA ASN A 81 52.14 79.24 -28.05
C ASN A 81 51.49 79.27 -26.67
N GLU A 82 50.65 80.25 -26.38
CA GLU A 82 49.93 80.39 -25.10
C GLU A 82 48.65 79.54 -25.03
N ALA A 83 48.02 79.22 -26.17
CA ALA A 83 46.76 78.52 -26.19
C ALA A 83 46.90 77.02 -25.82
N ASN A 84 46.26 76.64 -24.71
CA ASN A 84 46.09 75.23 -24.33
C ASN A 84 45.28 74.44 -25.39
N ASP A 85 44.23 75.07 -25.96
CA ASP A 85 43.39 74.48 -27.00
C ASP A 85 43.58 75.19 -28.34
N LYS A 86 44.49 74.65 -29.13
CA LYS A 86 44.87 75.15 -30.46
C LYS A 86 43.70 75.13 -31.45
N VAL A 87 42.68 74.29 -31.25
CA VAL A 87 41.55 74.17 -32.18
C VAL A 87 40.68 75.45 -32.17
N LYS A 88 40.64 76.19 -31.04
CA LYS A 88 39.93 77.47 -30.94
C LYS A 88 40.53 78.55 -31.85
N LEU A 89 41.80 78.42 -32.24
CA LEU A 89 42.48 79.36 -33.12
C LEU A 89 42.17 79.12 -34.60
N LEU A 90 41.45 78.05 -34.98
CA LEU A 90 41.09 77.73 -36.37
C LEU A 90 40.53 78.93 -37.13
N GLY A 91 39.58 79.64 -36.53
CA GLY A 91 38.98 80.83 -37.14
C GLY A 91 39.98 81.97 -37.35
N LYS A 92 40.94 82.15 -36.44
CA LYS A 92 42.00 83.17 -36.55
C LYS A 92 43.06 82.77 -37.58
N VAL A 93 43.49 81.51 -37.59
CA VAL A 93 44.44 80.95 -38.57
C VAL A 93 43.87 81.04 -39.99
N ASN A 94 42.58 80.71 -40.19
CA ASN A 94 41.92 80.85 -41.49
C ASN A 94 41.84 82.31 -41.96
N ARG A 95 41.48 83.24 -41.07
CA ARG A 95 41.48 84.69 -41.38
C ARG A 95 42.88 85.19 -41.67
N LEU A 96 43.90 84.72 -40.95
CA LEU A 96 45.30 85.08 -41.18
C LEU A 96 45.77 84.56 -42.54
N LYS A 97 45.43 83.32 -42.90
CA LYS A 97 45.71 82.75 -44.22
C LYS A 97 45.05 83.57 -45.33
N GLU A 98 43.78 83.94 -45.17
CA GLU A 98 43.06 84.79 -46.10
C GLU A 98 43.66 86.20 -46.19
N TYR A 99 44.08 86.76 -45.05
CA TYR A 99 44.79 88.04 -45.00
C TYR A 99 46.13 87.99 -45.73
N LEU A 100 46.94 86.96 -45.50
CA LEU A 100 48.23 86.77 -46.19
C LEU A 100 48.05 86.62 -47.71
N ASN A 101 46.98 85.96 -48.15
CA ASN A 101 46.63 85.86 -49.58
C ASN A 101 46.31 87.24 -50.21
N HIS A 102 45.80 88.20 -49.43
CA HIS A 102 45.36 89.53 -49.88
C HIS A 102 46.23 90.69 -49.39
N ALA A 103 47.32 90.47 -48.66
CA ALA A 103 48.21 91.52 -48.18
C ALA A 103 49.07 92.13 -49.32
N ILE A 104 49.12 93.46 -49.43
CA ILE A 104 49.92 94.17 -50.44
C ILE A 104 51.22 94.65 -49.78
N ALA A 105 52.26 93.83 -49.80
CA ALA A 105 53.60 94.16 -49.28
C ALA A 105 54.68 93.34 -50.02
N ILE A 106 55.96 93.68 -49.82
CA ILE A 106 57.10 92.98 -50.42
C ILE A 106 57.98 92.40 -49.31
N GLY A 107 58.09 91.07 -49.26
CA GLY A 107 58.95 90.37 -48.31
C GLY A 107 58.83 88.85 -48.39
N ASN A 108 59.35 88.16 -47.38
CA ASN A 108 59.36 86.69 -47.33
C ASN A 108 58.02 86.11 -46.86
N PHE A 109 57.01 86.16 -47.73
CA PHE A 109 55.72 85.53 -47.44
C PHE A 109 55.81 84.01 -47.35
N GLU A 110 56.79 83.37 -48.01
CA GLU A 110 56.95 81.91 -48.01
C GLU A 110 57.11 81.36 -46.59
N GLU A 111 57.91 82.02 -45.75
CA GLU A 111 58.07 81.65 -44.33
C GLU A 111 56.79 81.85 -43.52
N LEU A 112 56.10 82.98 -43.71
CA LEU A 112 54.84 83.26 -43.01
C LEU A 112 53.75 82.23 -43.36
N PHE A 113 53.66 81.85 -44.63
CA PHE A 113 52.73 80.79 -45.07
C PHE A 113 53.10 79.42 -44.51
N LYS A 114 54.41 79.07 -44.42
CA LYS A 114 54.83 77.81 -43.77
C LYS A 114 54.35 77.73 -42.32
N TYR A 115 54.41 78.82 -41.55
CA TYR A 115 53.89 78.84 -40.17
C TYR A 115 52.37 78.61 -40.13
N VAL A 116 51.62 79.32 -40.97
CA VAL A 116 50.15 79.21 -41.02
C VAL A 116 49.69 77.83 -41.51
N GLU A 117 50.34 77.28 -42.53
CA GLU A 117 50.07 75.91 -43.02
C GLU A 117 50.39 74.86 -41.95
N ASN A 118 51.48 75.02 -41.21
CA ASN A 118 51.80 74.13 -40.09
C ASN A 118 50.75 74.20 -38.97
N TRP A 119 50.26 75.39 -38.63
CA TRP A 119 49.19 75.55 -37.63
C TRP A 119 47.87 74.93 -38.11
N GLU A 120 47.51 75.11 -39.37
CA GLU A 120 46.33 74.49 -39.98
C GLU A 120 46.41 72.96 -39.97
N LEU A 121 47.57 72.40 -40.33
CA LEU A 121 47.82 70.95 -40.28
C LEU A 121 47.69 70.39 -38.86
N GLU A 122 48.28 71.06 -37.87
CA GLU A 122 48.20 70.65 -36.46
C GLU A 122 46.77 70.76 -35.90
N ILE A 123 46.02 71.82 -36.26
CA ILE A 123 44.61 71.94 -35.88
C ILE A 123 43.78 70.80 -36.50
N ASN A 124 43.94 70.56 -37.80
CA ASN A 124 43.21 69.50 -38.50
C ASN A 124 43.53 68.13 -37.92
N LYS A 125 44.79 67.87 -37.56
CA LYS A 125 45.20 66.65 -36.88
C LYS A 125 44.49 66.48 -35.53
N ARG A 126 44.40 67.54 -34.71
CA ARG A 126 43.68 67.51 -33.43
C ARG A 126 42.18 67.30 -33.58
N ILE A 127 41.55 67.93 -34.58
CA ILE A 127 40.13 67.72 -34.90
C ILE A 127 39.87 66.25 -35.27
N GLU A 128 40.76 65.67 -36.08
CA GLU A 128 40.68 64.26 -36.49
C GLU A 128 40.94 63.30 -35.31
N GLU A 129 41.87 63.62 -34.40
CA GLU A 129 42.09 62.88 -33.16
C GLU A 129 40.86 62.93 -32.24
N ASN A 130 40.23 64.11 -32.07
CA ASN A 130 38.99 64.26 -31.32
C ASN A 130 37.84 63.45 -31.94
N PHE A 131 37.75 63.43 -33.27
CA PHE A 131 36.75 62.63 -33.99
C PHE A 131 36.95 61.14 -33.72
N LYS A 132 38.18 60.63 -33.84
CA LYS A 132 38.50 59.23 -33.53
C LYS A 132 38.22 58.85 -32.08
N GLN A 133 38.51 59.74 -31.13
CA GLN A 133 38.18 59.50 -29.73
C GLN A 133 36.66 59.38 -29.51
N ARG A 134 35.87 60.27 -30.12
CA ARG A 134 34.40 60.18 -30.09
C ARG A 134 33.89 58.91 -30.77
N GLU A 135 34.46 58.53 -31.92
CA GLU A 135 34.08 57.31 -32.63
C GLU A 135 34.34 56.05 -31.79
N VAL A 136 35.49 55.95 -31.12
CA VAL A 136 35.81 54.84 -30.21
C VAL A 136 34.81 54.77 -29.05
N LEU A 137 34.42 55.92 -28.48
CA LEU A 137 33.39 55.96 -27.43
C LEU A 137 32.04 55.45 -27.92
N VAL A 138 31.60 55.89 -29.11
CA VAL A 138 30.33 55.47 -29.71
C VAL A 138 30.33 53.97 -29.98
N ILE A 139 31.39 53.42 -30.58
CA ILE A 139 31.51 51.98 -30.85
C ILE A 139 31.44 51.18 -29.55
N ARG A 140 32.12 51.65 -28.49
CA ARG A 140 32.08 50.99 -27.17
C ARG A 140 30.67 51.04 -26.57
N ALA A 141 29.96 52.15 -26.70
CA ALA A 141 28.58 52.28 -26.23
C ALA A 141 27.62 51.37 -27.01
N GLU A 142 27.76 51.29 -28.34
CA GLU A 142 26.98 50.40 -29.21
C GLU A 142 27.20 48.92 -28.86
N GLN A 143 28.46 48.51 -28.64
CA GLN A 143 28.78 47.15 -28.21
C GLN A 143 28.16 46.85 -26.84
N LEU A 144 28.29 47.77 -25.88
CA LEU A 144 27.79 47.59 -24.53
C LEU A 144 26.25 47.51 -24.49
N ALA A 145 25.55 48.29 -25.32
CA ALA A 145 24.10 48.19 -25.52
C ALA A 145 23.63 46.81 -26.03
N LEU A 146 24.47 46.10 -26.78
CA LEU A 146 24.14 44.83 -27.41
C LEU A 146 24.56 43.60 -26.60
N THR A 147 25.63 43.70 -25.82
CA THR A 147 26.31 42.50 -25.29
C THR A 147 26.26 42.36 -23.77
N SER A 148 26.10 43.45 -23.03
CA SER A 148 26.18 43.43 -21.58
C SER A 148 24.80 43.43 -20.95
N ASP A 149 24.60 42.54 -19.98
CA ASP A 149 23.40 42.48 -19.13
C ASP A 149 23.72 42.90 -17.69
N ARG A 150 24.86 43.59 -17.47
CA ARG A 150 25.28 44.10 -16.16
C ARG A 150 24.64 45.45 -15.88
N TRP A 151 23.32 45.45 -15.73
CA TRP A 151 22.48 46.65 -15.71
C TRP A 151 22.97 47.81 -14.82
N LYS A 152 23.54 47.53 -13.64
CA LYS A 152 24.06 48.58 -12.72
C LYS A 152 25.36 49.21 -13.22
N GLU A 153 26.34 48.39 -13.59
CA GLU A 153 27.66 48.83 -14.11
C GLU A 153 27.49 49.53 -15.46
N ASP A 154 26.63 49.00 -16.31
CA ASP A 154 26.37 49.54 -17.65
C ASP A 154 25.64 50.89 -17.56
N THR A 155 24.69 51.05 -16.62
CA THR A 155 24.04 52.35 -16.38
C THR A 155 25.06 53.42 -15.99
N GLN A 156 26.09 53.08 -15.21
CA GLN A 156 27.16 54.02 -14.88
C GLN A 156 28.04 54.29 -16.10
N SER A 157 28.40 53.25 -16.85
CA SER A 157 29.21 53.39 -18.07
C SER A 157 28.56 54.32 -19.10
N PHE A 158 27.23 54.27 -19.28
CA PHE A 158 26.51 55.20 -20.15
C PHE A 158 26.52 56.65 -19.65
N LYS A 159 26.54 56.88 -18.32
CA LYS A 159 26.75 58.24 -17.77
C LYS A 159 28.16 58.71 -18.05
N ASP A 160 29.15 57.84 -17.84
CA ASP A 160 30.56 58.13 -18.06
C ASP A 160 30.85 58.42 -19.55
N PHE A 161 30.19 57.73 -20.48
CA PHE A 161 30.32 58.03 -21.92
C PHE A 161 29.84 59.44 -22.27
N VAL A 162 28.73 59.90 -21.68
CA VAL A 162 28.23 61.27 -21.88
C VAL A 162 29.17 62.30 -21.25
N GLU A 163 29.80 61.97 -20.12
CA GLU A 163 30.80 62.85 -19.49
C GLU A 163 32.09 62.92 -20.31
N GLN A 164 32.62 61.78 -20.76
CA GLN A 164 33.79 61.70 -21.63
C GLN A 164 33.54 62.41 -22.96
N TRP A 165 32.34 62.29 -23.52
CA TRP A 165 31.93 63.03 -24.72
C TRP A 165 32.06 64.55 -24.58
N LYS A 166 31.67 65.10 -23.41
CA LYS A 166 31.77 66.54 -23.10
C LYS A 166 33.22 67.00 -22.91
N GLN A 167 34.11 66.10 -22.48
CA GLN A 167 35.53 66.40 -22.29
C GLN A 167 36.32 66.43 -23.60
N ILE A 168 35.86 65.71 -24.63
CA ILE A 168 36.51 65.72 -25.95
C ILE A 168 36.31 67.08 -26.62
N GLY A 169 37.38 67.60 -27.22
CA GLY A 169 37.42 68.92 -27.87
C GLY A 169 36.52 69.05 -29.10
N TYR A 170 36.69 70.15 -29.83
CA TYR A 170 35.87 70.46 -30.99
C TYR A 170 36.05 69.45 -32.14
N VAL A 171 34.93 69.16 -32.82
CA VAL A 171 34.80 68.31 -34.01
C VAL A 171 33.82 69.01 -34.97
N GLU A 172 33.96 68.78 -36.27
CA GLU A 172 33.03 69.31 -37.28
C GLU A 172 31.57 68.99 -36.95
N ARG A 173 30.69 69.99 -37.08
CA ARG A 173 29.27 69.92 -36.67
C ARG A 173 28.53 68.69 -37.23
N HIS A 174 28.59 68.48 -38.55
CA HIS A 174 27.88 67.37 -39.20
C HIS A 174 28.35 66.00 -38.70
N ARG A 175 29.67 65.81 -38.59
CA ARG A 175 30.26 64.55 -38.10
C ARG A 175 29.94 64.32 -36.63
N ASN A 176 29.95 65.38 -35.84
CA ASN A 176 29.58 65.33 -34.43
C ASN A 176 28.12 64.92 -34.24
N ASP A 177 27.21 65.50 -35.02
CA ASP A 177 25.78 65.23 -34.93
C ASP A 177 25.48 63.76 -35.27
N GLN A 178 26.16 63.19 -36.28
CA GLN A 178 26.06 61.76 -36.63
C GLN A 178 26.54 60.83 -35.51
N LEU A 179 27.69 61.13 -34.91
CA LEU A 179 28.23 60.32 -33.81
C LEU A 179 27.34 60.44 -32.55
N TRP A 180 26.77 61.63 -32.30
CA TRP A 180 25.84 61.84 -31.18
C TRP A 180 24.54 61.07 -31.37
N GLU A 181 23.96 61.07 -32.58
CA GLU A 181 22.75 60.31 -32.89
C GLU A 181 22.97 58.79 -32.67
N ARG A 182 24.13 58.27 -33.08
CA ARG A 182 24.52 56.89 -32.81
C ARG A 182 24.64 56.59 -31.31
N LEU A 183 25.24 57.50 -30.54
CA LEU A 183 25.37 57.35 -29.09
C LEU A 183 24.00 57.34 -28.39
N GLU A 184 23.12 58.26 -28.76
CA GLU A 184 21.77 58.36 -28.18
C GLU A 184 20.94 57.11 -28.53
N LYS A 185 21.04 56.62 -29.77
CA LYS A 185 20.41 55.37 -30.18
C LYS A 185 20.91 54.16 -29.38
N ALA A 186 22.22 54.06 -29.13
CA ALA A 186 22.79 52.99 -28.32
C ALA A 186 22.29 53.06 -26.86
N LYS A 187 22.20 54.27 -26.31
CA LYS A 187 21.67 54.52 -24.97
C LYS A 187 20.19 54.14 -24.87
N ASP A 188 19.35 54.56 -25.81
CA ASP A 188 17.93 54.23 -25.85
C ASP A 188 17.72 52.72 -25.95
N GLN A 189 18.49 52.04 -26.82
CA GLN A 189 18.44 50.59 -26.96
C GLN A 189 18.79 49.86 -25.64
N PHE A 190 19.81 50.34 -24.91
CA PHE A 190 20.18 49.79 -23.62
C PHE A 190 19.07 49.96 -22.57
N TYR A 191 18.50 51.17 -22.45
CA TYR A 191 17.44 51.43 -21.46
C TYR A 191 16.15 50.66 -21.79
N GLU A 192 15.82 50.51 -23.07
CA GLU A 192 14.68 49.69 -23.50
C GLU A 192 14.90 48.21 -23.18
N ARG A 193 16.08 47.65 -23.46
CA ARG A 193 16.42 46.27 -23.06
C ARG A 193 16.35 46.07 -21.55
N LYS A 194 16.92 47.00 -20.79
CA LYS A 194 16.89 46.97 -19.33
C LYS A 194 15.44 46.96 -18.83
N ARG A 195 14.60 47.84 -19.39
CA ARG A 195 13.18 47.90 -19.06
C ARG A 195 12.48 46.58 -19.37
N GLN A 196 12.66 46.03 -20.57
CA GLN A 196 12.08 44.75 -20.97
C GLN A 196 12.54 43.59 -20.07
N HIS A 197 13.81 43.55 -19.67
CA HIS A 197 14.31 42.54 -18.74
C HIS A 197 13.58 42.60 -17.39
N PHE A 198 13.44 43.80 -16.79
CA PHE A 198 12.74 43.95 -15.52
C PHE A 198 11.23 43.71 -15.64
N GLU A 199 10.59 44.15 -16.72
CA GLU A 199 9.17 43.87 -16.99
C GLU A 199 8.91 42.37 -17.19
N ASN A 200 9.81 41.66 -17.88
CA ASN A 200 9.68 40.21 -18.08
C ASN A 200 9.91 39.45 -16.77
N ALA A 201 10.93 39.84 -15.98
CA ALA A 201 11.15 39.27 -14.66
C ALA A 201 9.95 39.49 -13.73
N GLU A 202 9.34 40.68 -13.75
CA GLU A 202 8.13 40.97 -12.98
C GLU A 202 6.93 40.12 -13.43
N LYS A 203 6.74 39.97 -14.75
CA LYS A 203 5.69 39.08 -15.30
C LYS A 203 5.90 37.62 -14.91
N GLU A 204 7.13 37.11 -14.96
CA GLU A 204 7.46 35.75 -14.50
C GLU A 204 7.19 35.59 -13.00
N MET A 205 7.56 36.57 -12.18
CA MET A 205 7.30 36.53 -10.73
C MET A 205 5.79 36.54 -10.42
N LEU A 206 4.98 37.28 -11.20
CA LEU A 206 3.53 37.30 -11.09
C LEU A 206 2.91 35.97 -11.54
N GLN A 207 3.34 35.40 -12.66
CA GLN A 207 2.90 34.08 -13.12
C GLN A 207 3.24 32.98 -12.11
N ASN A 208 4.46 33.02 -11.55
CA ASN A 208 4.88 32.11 -10.49
C ASN A 208 4.03 32.27 -9.23
N LEU A 209 3.59 33.50 -8.92
CA LEU A 209 2.68 33.77 -7.79
C LEU A 209 1.32 33.10 -8.02
N ASP A 210 0.71 33.32 -9.19
CA ASP A 210 -0.61 32.75 -9.53
C ASP A 210 -0.58 31.22 -9.52
N LEU A 211 0.44 30.60 -10.10
CA LEU A 211 0.62 29.14 -10.07
C LEU A 211 0.78 28.62 -8.63
N LYS A 212 1.53 29.33 -7.78
CA LYS A 212 1.70 28.95 -6.36
C LYS A 212 0.40 29.12 -5.57
N ILE A 213 -0.40 30.14 -5.86
CA ILE A 213 -1.74 30.29 -5.27
C ILE A 213 -2.62 29.10 -5.67
N GLU A 214 -2.64 28.72 -6.95
CA GLU A 214 -3.43 27.58 -7.42
C GLU A 214 -3.02 26.27 -6.74
N ILE A 215 -1.72 26.04 -6.54
CA ILE A 215 -1.21 24.88 -5.78
C ILE A 215 -1.73 24.88 -4.35
N VAL A 216 -1.67 26.03 -3.67
CA VAL A 216 -2.14 26.17 -2.28
C VAL A 216 -3.64 25.94 -2.19
N GLU A 217 -4.43 26.51 -3.09
CA GLU A 217 -5.88 26.33 -3.12
C GLU A 217 -6.26 24.87 -3.40
N LYS A 218 -5.57 24.20 -4.33
CA LYS A 218 -5.75 22.75 -4.57
C LYS A 218 -5.41 21.94 -3.31
N ALA A 219 -4.33 22.27 -2.62
CA ALA A 219 -3.93 21.61 -1.37
C ALA A 219 -4.96 21.82 -0.25
N GLU A 220 -5.47 23.04 -0.09
CA GLU A 220 -6.46 23.39 0.93
C GLU A 220 -7.80 22.68 0.69
N ASN A 221 -8.26 22.61 -0.57
CA ASN A 221 -9.47 21.88 -0.96
C ASN A 221 -9.36 20.37 -0.67
N GLN A 222 -8.17 19.79 -0.87
CA GLN A 222 -7.93 18.37 -0.65
C GLN A 222 -7.58 18.02 0.80
N ALA A 223 -7.35 19.01 1.67
CA ALA A 223 -6.94 18.80 3.06
C ALA A 223 -7.99 18.03 3.90
N LEU A 224 -9.26 18.05 3.48
CA LEU A 224 -10.37 17.36 4.15
C LEU A 224 -10.82 16.08 3.44
N SER A 225 -10.21 15.73 2.30
CA SER A 225 -10.58 14.54 1.54
C SER A 225 -10.28 13.25 2.32
N GLU A 226 -11.13 12.24 2.14
CA GLU A 226 -10.99 10.90 2.74
C GLU A 226 -10.35 9.89 1.77
N ASP A 227 -10.05 10.31 0.53
CA ASP A 227 -9.39 9.49 -0.48
C ASP A 227 -7.88 9.40 -0.24
N TRP A 228 -7.49 8.67 0.82
CA TRP A 228 -6.12 8.67 1.36
C TRP A 228 -5.03 8.42 0.32
N LYS A 229 -5.24 7.50 -0.63
CA LYS A 229 -4.22 7.14 -1.64
C LYS A 229 -4.08 8.24 -2.71
N GLN A 230 -5.20 8.63 -3.33
CA GLN A 230 -5.21 9.62 -4.40
C GLN A 230 -4.73 10.98 -3.90
N THR A 231 -5.21 11.42 -2.74
CA THR A 231 -4.79 12.68 -2.13
C THR A 231 -3.32 12.66 -1.71
N THR A 232 -2.78 11.52 -1.25
CA THR A 232 -1.33 11.40 -0.97
C THR A 232 -0.50 11.62 -2.22
N ASP A 233 -0.89 11.05 -3.35
CA ASP A 233 -0.16 11.20 -4.62
C ASP A 233 -0.33 12.61 -5.20
N LEU A 234 -1.51 13.22 -5.05
CA LEU A 234 -1.74 14.62 -5.39
C LEU A 234 -0.83 15.56 -4.58
N PHE A 235 -0.69 15.37 -3.26
CA PHE A 235 0.22 16.19 -2.44
C PHE A 235 1.70 16.04 -2.86
N LYS A 236 2.12 14.89 -3.38
CA LYS A 236 3.47 14.72 -3.95
C LYS A 236 3.62 15.52 -5.24
N ASN A 237 2.65 15.40 -6.15
CA ASN A 237 2.65 16.14 -7.41
C ASN A 237 2.66 17.65 -7.17
N LEU A 238 1.82 18.15 -6.26
CA LEU A 238 1.81 19.56 -5.87
C LEU A 238 3.16 20.02 -5.28
N MET A 239 3.86 19.14 -4.55
CA MET A 239 5.19 19.45 -4.01
C MET A 239 6.26 19.52 -5.10
N ASP A 240 6.17 18.65 -6.10
CA ASP A 240 7.08 18.66 -7.25
C ASP A 240 6.80 19.84 -8.18
N GLU A 241 5.53 20.18 -8.42
CA GLU A 241 5.10 21.41 -9.11
C GLU A 241 5.61 22.66 -8.37
N TRP A 242 5.47 22.72 -7.04
CA TRP A 242 5.98 23.83 -6.23
C TRP A 242 7.48 24.03 -6.38
N ARG A 243 8.26 22.94 -6.45
CA ARG A 243 9.72 22.98 -6.65
C ARG A 243 10.11 23.36 -8.07
N ALA A 244 9.29 23.00 -9.06
CA ALA A 244 9.52 23.33 -10.46
C ALA A 244 9.24 24.80 -10.76
N ILE A 245 8.28 25.42 -10.05
CA ILE A 245 7.97 26.84 -10.20
C ILE A 245 9.10 27.69 -9.61
N GLY A 246 9.50 28.71 -10.36
CA GLY A 246 10.53 29.67 -9.94
C GLY A 246 10.15 30.49 -8.71
N PHE A 247 11.04 31.40 -8.35
CA PHE A 247 10.80 32.31 -7.21
C PHE A 247 9.76 33.38 -7.57
N THR A 248 9.06 33.84 -6.54
CA THR A 248 8.21 35.04 -6.55
C THR A 248 8.68 35.96 -5.42
N TRP A 249 7.95 37.02 -5.07
CA TRP A 249 8.29 37.86 -3.92
C TRP A 249 8.43 37.02 -2.64
N ASN A 250 9.54 37.21 -1.92
CA ASN A 250 9.89 36.38 -0.75
C ASN A 250 8.75 36.29 0.27
N ASP A 251 8.18 37.43 0.66
CA ASP A 251 7.10 37.50 1.65
C ASP A 251 5.87 36.65 1.23
N LYS A 252 5.49 36.73 -0.05
CA LYS A 252 4.35 35.97 -0.58
C LYS A 252 4.67 34.50 -0.73
N ASN A 253 5.90 34.16 -1.12
CA ASN A 253 6.34 32.78 -1.20
C ASN A 253 6.33 32.09 0.16
N GLU A 254 6.78 32.77 1.23
CA GLU A 254 6.74 32.26 2.60
C GLU A 254 5.30 32.08 3.12
N GLU A 255 4.43 33.07 2.87
CA GLU A 255 3.01 33.02 3.23
C GLU A 255 2.30 31.82 2.58
N LEU A 256 2.47 31.65 1.25
CA LEU A 256 1.88 30.55 0.50
C LEU A 256 2.46 29.18 0.90
N TRP A 257 3.77 29.11 1.15
CA TRP A 257 4.40 27.89 1.63
C TRP A 257 3.86 27.47 3.00
N ALA A 258 3.70 28.42 3.93
CA ALA A 258 3.14 28.14 5.24
C ALA A 258 1.70 27.59 5.12
N ARG A 259 0.86 28.20 4.28
CA ARG A 259 -0.49 27.70 3.98
C ARG A 259 -0.49 26.30 3.40
N PHE A 260 0.37 26.03 2.41
CA PHE A 260 0.53 24.70 1.83
C PHE A 260 0.90 23.65 2.89
N ILE A 261 1.85 23.97 3.77
CA ILE A 261 2.29 23.05 4.82
C ILE A 261 1.21 22.80 5.86
N ILE A 262 0.43 23.82 6.22
CA ILE A 262 -0.73 23.66 7.11
C ILE A 262 -1.75 22.70 6.49
N ALA A 263 -2.11 22.89 5.22
CA ALA A 263 -3.04 22.02 4.51
C ALA A 263 -2.51 20.57 4.42
N LYS A 264 -1.24 20.41 4.09
CA LYS A 264 -0.55 19.11 4.04
C LYS A 264 -0.58 18.41 5.39
N ASN A 265 -0.14 19.10 6.45
CA ASN A 265 -0.07 18.53 7.80
C ASN A 265 -1.46 18.10 8.28
N LYS A 266 -2.49 18.93 8.07
CA LYS A 266 -3.88 18.61 8.42
C LYS A 266 -4.36 17.30 7.77
N PHE A 267 -4.04 17.08 6.50
CA PHE A 267 -4.38 15.82 5.82
C PHE A 267 -3.63 14.62 6.39
N PHE A 268 -2.30 14.72 6.55
CA PHE A 268 -1.50 13.59 7.04
C PHE A 268 -1.76 13.27 8.52
N GLU A 269 -2.08 14.25 9.36
CA GLU A 269 -2.52 14.04 10.74
C GLU A 269 -3.84 13.26 10.79
N ARG A 270 -4.83 13.66 9.98
CA ARG A 270 -6.10 12.92 9.86
C ARG A 270 -5.90 11.51 9.36
N LYS A 271 -5.07 11.34 8.33
CA LYS A 271 -4.72 10.02 7.77
C LYS A 271 -4.08 9.13 8.84
N ASN A 272 -3.09 9.65 9.55
CA ASN A 272 -2.39 8.92 10.60
C ASN A 272 -3.36 8.55 11.72
N SER A 273 -4.21 9.49 12.17
CA SER A 273 -5.23 9.21 13.18
C SER A 273 -6.19 8.11 12.74
N HIS A 274 -6.65 8.12 11.49
CA HIS A 274 -7.56 7.09 10.97
C HIS A 274 -6.93 5.70 10.97
N PHE A 275 -5.69 5.58 10.48
CA PHE A 275 -4.98 4.29 10.48
C PHE A 275 -4.56 3.85 11.89
N GLU A 276 -4.26 4.78 12.80
CA GLU A 276 -3.99 4.45 14.20
C GLU A 276 -5.24 3.92 14.88
N THR A 277 -6.42 4.54 14.68
CA THR A 277 -7.70 4.01 15.21
C THR A 277 -7.96 2.60 14.69
N ILE A 278 -7.83 2.36 13.38
CA ILE A 278 -7.99 1.01 12.80
C ILE A 278 -7.01 0.02 13.43
N LYS A 279 -5.76 0.44 13.64
CA LYS A 279 -4.74 -0.41 14.26
C LYS A 279 -5.07 -0.73 15.72
N THR A 280 -5.54 0.24 16.50
CA THR A 280 -5.98 0.03 17.88
C THR A 280 -7.17 -0.92 17.94
N GLU A 281 -8.19 -0.72 17.09
CA GLU A 281 -9.35 -1.62 16.99
C GLU A 281 -8.93 -3.06 16.61
N GLN A 282 -7.96 -3.20 15.69
CA GLN A 282 -7.42 -4.50 15.30
C GLN A 282 -6.68 -5.19 16.44
N GLU A 283 -5.89 -4.46 17.23
CA GLU A 283 -5.18 -5.03 18.39
C GLU A 283 -6.15 -5.39 19.54
N GLU A 284 -7.20 -4.59 19.77
CA GLU A 284 -8.27 -4.96 20.71
C GLU A 284 -9.00 -6.22 20.25
N ASN A 285 -9.34 -6.32 18.96
CA ASN A 285 -9.91 -7.53 18.37
C ASN A 285 -8.96 -8.72 18.48
N TYR A 286 -7.64 -8.51 18.37
CA TYR A 286 -6.62 -9.53 18.58
C TYR A 286 -6.68 -10.10 20.00
N CYS A 287 -6.65 -9.23 21.02
CA CYS A 287 -6.75 -9.64 22.41
C CYS A 287 -8.04 -10.41 22.68
N ARG A 288 -9.19 -9.94 22.17
CA ARG A 288 -10.47 -10.64 22.31
C ARG A 288 -10.44 -12.03 21.67
N LYS A 289 -9.90 -12.15 20.45
CA LYS A 289 -9.77 -13.43 19.75
C LYS A 289 -8.79 -14.37 20.46
N LEU A 290 -7.69 -13.88 21.00
CA LEU A 290 -6.73 -14.66 21.77
C LEU A 290 -7.38 -15.32 22.99
N VAL A 291 -8.18 -14.56 23.76
CA VAL A 291 -8.94 -15.10 24.91
C VAL A 291 -9.89 -16.23 24.47
N LEU A 292 -10.51 -16.12 23.29
CA LEU A 292 -11.36 -17.20 22.76
C LEU A 292 -10.56 -18.45 22.40
N VAL A 293 -9.38 -18.29 21.79
CA VAL A 293 -8.49 -19.40 21.47
C VAL A 293 -8.07 -20.13 22.74
N GLU A 294 -7.64 -19.41 23.77
CA GLU A 294 -7.24 -19.99 25.07
C GLU A 294 -8.39 -20.76 25.74
N LYS A 295 -9.63 -20.23 25.67
CA LYS A 295 -10.81 -20.94 26.17
C LYS A 295 -11.05 -22.27 25.44
N VAL A 296 -10.89 -22.33 24.12
CA VAL A 296 -11.04 -23.59 23.36
C VAL A 296 -9.89 -24.55 23.64
N GLU A 297 -8.67 -24.05 23.74
CA GLU A 297 -7.49 -24.85 24.10
C GLU A 297 -7.64 -25.49 25.49
N ALA A 298 -8.19 -24.78 26.47
CA ALA A 298 -8.50 -25.31 27.81
C ALA A 298 -9.60 -26.38 27.80
N LEU A 299 -10.54 -26.30 26.86
CA LEU A 299 -11.67 -27.23 26.74
C LEU A 299 -11.35 -28.48 25.90
N LYS A 300 -10.24 -28.50 25.16
CA LYS A 300 -9.97 -29.52 24.13
C LYS A 300 -9.89 -30.97 24.68
N GLU A 301 -9.48 -31.15 25.94
CA GLU A 301 -9.31 -32.45 26.61
C GLU A 301 -10.51 -32.83 27.51
N SER A 302 -11.54 -31.98 27.58
CA SER A 302 -12.71 -32.23 28.41
C SER A 302 -13.52 -33.42 27.89
N ARG A 303 -13.88 -34.34 28.80
CA ARG A 303 -14.71 -35.53 28.49
C ARG A 303 -16.21 -35.26 28.60
N ASP A 304 -16.62 -34.05 28.96
CA ASP A 304 -18.03 -33.64 28.99
C ASP A 304 -18.52 -33.29 27.56
N TRP A 305 -18.62 -34.32 26.71
CA TRP A 305 -18.81 -34.21 25.25
C TRP A 305 -19.97 -33.32 24.79
N ASN A 306 -21.04 -33.22 25.57
CA ASN A 306 -22.23 -32.43 25.22
C ASN A 306 -22.06 -30.96 25.64
N LYS A 307 -21.68 -30.70 26.90
CA LYS A 307 -21.48 -29.34 27.42
C LYS A 307 -20.33 -28.64 26.69
N THR A 308 -19.21 -29.33 26.50
CA THR A 308 -18.04 -28.79 25.81
C THR A 308 -18.32 -28.51 24.33
N SER A 309 -19.12 -29.35 23.67
CA SER A 309 -19.53 -29.12 22.27
C SER A 309 -20.41 -27.87 22.13
N GLN A 310 -21.30 -27.61 23.09
CA GLN A 310 -22.11 -26.37 23.11
C GLN A 310 -21.23 -25.15 23.37
N ALA A 311 -20.30 -25.23 24.33
CA ALA A 311 -19.37 -24.16 24.64
C ALA A 311 -18.46 -23.80 23.45
N ILE A 312 -17.88 -24.79 22.77
CA ILE A 312 -17.05 -24.55 21.57
C ILE A 312 -17.90 -23.92 20.45
N THR A 313 -19.17 -24.33 20.30
CA THR A 313 -20.06 -23.72 19.29
C THR A 313 -20.34 -22.25 19.61
N ALA A 314 -20.62 -21.91 20.86
CA ALA A 314 -20.82 -20.52 21.30
C ALA A 314 -19.56 -19.67 21.10
N ILE A 315 -18.37 -20.20 21.43
CA ILE A 315 -17.10 -19.50 21.19
C ILE A 315 -16.88 -19.23 19.69
N MET A 316 -17.26 -20.16 18.81
CA MET A 316 -17.18 -19.97 17.35
C MET A 316 -18.15 -18.89 16.84
N GLU A 317 -19.30 -18.72 17.48
CA GLU A 317 -20.23 -17.63 17.17
C GLU A 317 -19.65 -16.28 17.62
N GLU A 318 -19.11 -16.20 18.85
CA GLU A 318 -18.40 -15.02 19.33
C GLU A 318 -17.20 -14.66 18.43
N TRP A 319 -16.43 -15.65 17.99
CA TRP A 319 -15.30 -15.46 17.07
C TRP A 319 -15.71 -14.80 15.75
N LYS A 320 -16.84 -15.23 15.18
CA LYS A 320 -17.39 -14.65 13.93
C LYS A 320 -17.89 -13.21 14.14
N GLY A 321 -18.34 -12.87 15.34
CA GLY A 321 -18.78 -11.53 15.70
C GLY A 321 -17.64 -10.53 15.94
N ILE A 322 -16.42 -11.00 16.21
CA ILE A 322 -15.26 -10.12 16.39
C ILE A 322 -14.69 -9.72 15.04
N GLY A 323 -14.43 -8.41 14.88
CA GLY A 323 -13.95 -7.78 13.66
C GLY A 323 -12.56 -8.22 13.20
N ARG A 324 -11.96 -7.41 12.33
CA ARG A 324 -10.67 -7.71 11.71
C ARG A 324 -9.55 -7.64 12.75
N VAL A 325 -8.54 -8.46 12.52
CA VAL A 325 -7.30 -8.60 13.31
C VAL A 325 -6.11 -8.27 12.41
N PRO A 326 -4.93 -7.94 12.96
CA PRO A 326 -3.73 -7.76 12.15
C PRO A 326 -3.47 -9.00 11.30
N LEU A 327 -3.22 -8.81 10.00
CA LEU A 327 -3.12 -9.89 9.02
C LEU A 327 -2.07 -10.95 9.41
N GLU A 328 -0.94 -10.49 9.93
CA GLU A 328 0.19 -11.32 10.39
C GLU A 328 -0.24 -12.31 11.49
N LYS A 329 -1.08 -11.88 12.43
CA LYS A 329 -1.50 -12.67 13.59
C LYS A 329 -2.79 -13.46 13.35
N SER A 330 -3.59 -13.08 12.34
CA SER A 330 -4.90 -13.66 12.07
C SER A 330 -4.83 -15.14 11.71
N ASN A 331 -3.87 -15.53 10.88
CA ASN A 331 -3.72 -16.93 10.43
C ASN A 331 -3.27 -17.84 11.57
N GLU A 332 -2.36 -17.38 12.40
CA GLU A 332 -1.87 -18.13 13.56
C GLU A 332 -3.01 -18.41 14.55
N LEU A 333 -3.77 -17.38 14.93
CA LEU A 333 -4.90 -17.55 15.84
C LEU A 333 -5.96 -18.50 15.27
N TRP A 334 -6.27 -18.38 13.97
CA TRP A 334 -7.22 -19.27 13.31
C TRP A 334 -6.76 -20.73 13.33
N ASN A 335 -5.49 -20.98 13.03
CA ASN A 335 -4.92 -22.32 13.04
C ASN A 335 -4.93 -22.93 14.44
N ARG A 336 -4.59 -22.15 15.48
CA ARG A 336 -4.66 -22.61 16.87
C ARG A 336 -6.08 -22.97 17.29
N LEU A 337 -7.04 -22.08 17.02
CA LEU A 337 -8.47 -22.32 17.31
C LEU A 337 -8.98 -23.57 16.60
N GLN A 338 -8.69 -23.68 15.30
CA GLN A 338 -9.14 -24.79 14.47
C GLN A 338 -8.51 -26.12 14.91
N SER A 339 -7.21 -26.12 15.24
CA SER A 339 -6.51 -27.30 15.77
C SER A 339 -7.11 -27.79 17.09
N ALA A 340 -7.36 -26.89 18.05
CA ALA A 340 -7.97 -27.26 19.34
C ALA A 340 -9.40 -27.79 19.19
N LYS A 341 -10.19 -27.16 18.30
CA LYS A 341 -11.53 -27.62 17.94
C LYS A 341 -11.50 -29.00 17.28
N ASP A 342 -10.66 -29.18 16.27
CA ASP A 342 -10.59 -30.43 15.50
C ASP A 342 -10.12 -31.59 16.38
N TYR A 343 -9.21 -31.34 17.33
CA TYR A 343 -8.81 -32.32 18.33
C TYR A 343 -10.02 -32.81 19.14
N PHE A 344 -10.78 -31.91 19.77
CA PHE A 344 -11.95 -32.28 20.57
C PHE A 344 -13.01 -33.07 19.76
N PHE A 345 -13.34 -32.61 18.55
CA PHE A 345 -14.35 -33.28 17.72
C PHE A 345 -13.86 -34.61 17.16
N THR A 346 -12.55 -34.77 16.93
CA THR A 346 -11.94 -36.05 16.55
C THR A 346 -12.03 -37.05 17.70
N GLU A 347 -11.63 -36.65 18.91
CA GLU A 347 -11.74 -37.49 20.11
C GLU A 347 -13.19 -37.87 20.42
N LYS A 348 -14.13 -36.92 20.30
CA LYS A 348 -15.58 -37.20 20.44
C LYS A 348 -16.06 -38.23 19.42
N ARG A 349 -15.61 -38.10 18.16
CA ARG A 349 -15.98 -39.04 17.09
C ARG A 349 -15.41 -40.44 17.36
N GLN A 350 -14.15 -40.53 17.77
CA GLN A 350 -13.53 -41.80 18.16
C GLN A 350 -14.27 -42.43 19.35
N HIS A 351 -14.63 -41.64 20.36
CA HIS A 351 -15.40 -42.13 21.50
C HIS A 351 -16.78 -42.68 21.07
N GLN A 352 -17.51 -41.96 20.21
CA GLN A 352 -18.79 -42.41 19.67
C GLN A 352 -18.66 -43.65 18.78
N GLN A 353 -17.60 -43.75 17.99
CA GLN A 353 -17.32 -44.92 17.16
C GLN A 353 -16.97 -46.14 18.02
N ASN A 354 -16.11 -45.98 19.02
CA ASN A 354 -15.78 -47.04 19.97
C ASN A 354 -17.03 -47.50 20.72
N LEU A 355 -17.89 -46.57 21.16
CA LEU A 355 -19.16 -46.91 21.78
C LEU A 355 -20.06 -47.71 20.82
N ARG A 356 -20.18 -47.29 19.55
CA ARG A 356 -20.93 -48.06 18.54
C ARG A 356 -20.37 -49.47 18.35
N VAL A 357 -19.06 -49.62 18.16
CA VAL A 357 -18.42 -50.93 18.01
C VAL A 357 -18.69 -51.82 19.22
N THR A 358 -18.54 -51.28 20.45
CA THR A 358 -18.84 -52.07 21.66
C THR A 358 -20.31 -52.48 21.76
N LEU A 359 -21.25 -51.63 21.32
CA LEU A 359 -22.67 -51.95 21.28
C LEU A 359 -22.98 -53.02 20.22
N ASP A 360 -22.37 -52.91 19.04
CA ASP A 360 -22.53 -53.87 17.94
C ASP A 360 -21.92 -55.24 18.30
N ASP A 361 -20.76 -55.27 18.97
CA ASP A 361 -20.14 -56.49 19.50
C ASP A 361 -21.04 -57.13 20.57
N ASN A 362 -21.58 -56.33 21.49
CA ASN A 362 -22.54 -56.80 22.50
C ASN A 362 -23.80 -57.36 21.84
N PHE A 363 -24.31 -56.72 20.78
CA PHE A 363 -25.45 -57.20 20.01
C PHE A 363 -25.16 -58.55 19.36
N ALA A 364 -24.03 -58.69 18.67
CA ALA A 364 -23.63 -59.94 18.03
C ALA A 364 -23.53 -61.09 19.05
N ARG A 365 -22.92 -60.83 20.22
CA ARG A 365 -22.81 -61.82 21.30
C ARG A 365 -24.18 -62.21 21.86
N LYS A 366 -25.05 -61.26 22.18
CA LYS A 366 -26.40 -61.60 22.67
C LYS A 366 -27.22 -62.32 21.59
N ARG A 367 -27.02 -61.98 20.30
CA ARG A 367 -27.73 -62.65 19.20
C ARG A 367 -27.31 -64.10 19.06
N ALA A 368 -26.03 -64.40 19.24
CA ALA A 368 -25.53 -65.77 19.28
C ALA A 368 -26.17 -66.57 20.44
N LEU A 369 -26.27 -65.97 21.64
CA LEU A 369 -26.93 -66.60 22.78
C LEU A 369 -28.42 -66.85 22.54
N ALA A 370 -29.15 -65.90 21.93
CA ALA A 370 -30.56 -66.07 21.58
C ALA A 370 -30.77 -67.16 20.53
N LYS A 371 -29.88 -67.25 19.53
CA LYS A 371 -29.91 -68.33 18.54
C LYS A 371 -29.66 -69.69 19.19
N ARG A 372 -28.64 -69.81 20.06
CA ARG A 372 -28.35 -71.05 20.79
C ARG A 372 -29.50 -71.46 21.71
N ALA A 373 -30.12 -70.51 22.41
CA ALA A 373 -31.31 -70.74 23.21
C ALA A 373 -32.50 -71.28 22.36
N ASN A 374 -32.66 -70.76 21.14
CA ASN A 374 -33.69 -71.22 20.20
C ASN A 374 -33.42 -72.64 19.66
N GLU A 375 -32.16 -73.04 19.48
CA GLU A 375 -31.79 -74.40 19.07
C GLU A 375 -32.05 -75.41 20.21
N LEU A 376 -31.74 -75.02 21.45
CA LEU A 376 -31.89 -75.88 22.63
C LEU A 376 -33.34 -76.08 23.08
N LYS A 377 -34.26 -75.20 22.69
CA LYS A 377 -35.65 -75.18 23.20
C LYS A 377 -36.42 -76.48 22.91
N ASP A 378 -36.02 -77.22 21.87
CA ASP A 378 -36.70 -78.42 21.42
C ASP A 378 -36.08 -79.74 21.91
N SER A 379 -34.94 -79.66 22.59
CA SER A 379 -34.20 -80.82 23.09
C SER A 379 -34.92 -81.54 24.24
N ASN A 380 -34.74 -82.86 24.31
CA ASN A 380 -35.30 -83.73 25.35
C ASN A 380 -34.28 -84.07 26.47
N HIS A 381 -33.07 -83.51 26.39
CA HIS A 381 -32.01 -83.69 27.39
C HIS A 381 -32.22 -82.74 28.58
N TRP A 382 -33.18 -83.04 29.44
CA TRP A 382 -33.67 -82.11 30.45
C TRP A 382 -32.62 -81.59 31.44
N ARG A 383 -31.62 -82.39 31.82
CA ARG A 383 -30.59 -82.01 32.82
C ARG A 383 -29.52 -81.11 32.21
N GLU A 384 -28.85 -81.59 31.16
CA GLU A 384 -27.81 -80.90 30.40
C GLU A 384 -28.30 -79.56 29.83
N VAL A 385 -29.48 -79.55 29.21
CA VAL A 385 -30.03 -78.33 28.60
C VAL A 385 -30.45 -77.30 29.67
N THR A 386 -30.83 -77.73 30.87
CA THR A 386 -31.10 -76.79 31.99
C THR A 386 -29.82 -76.09 32.43
N GLU A 387 -28.70 -76.81 32.48
CA GLU A 387 -27.39 -76.28 32.82
C GLU A 387 -26.90 -75.30 31.74
N GLU A 388 -26.97 -75.69 30.46
CA GLU A 388 -26.66 -74.80 29.34
C GLU A 388 -27.53 -73.52 29.35
N PHE A 389 -28.84 -73.61 29.61
CA PHE A 389 -29.70 -72.41 29.70
C PHE A 389 -29.31 -71.48 30.86
N ASN A 390 -28.81 -72.03 31.97
CA ASN A 390 -28.35 -71.23 33.10
C ASN A 390 -27.01 -70.56 32.78
N GLU A 391 -26.08 -71.25 32.11
CA GLU A 391 -24.83 -70.68 31.63
C GLU A 391 -25.07 -69.56 30.62
N LEU A 392 -25.89 -69.80 29.60
CA LEU A 392 -26.28 -68.79 28.61
C LEU A 392 -26.90 -67.55 29.27
N PHE A 393 -27.67 -67.73 30.35
CA PHE A 393 -28.27 -66.63 31.09
C PHE A 393 -27.24 -65.83 31.92
N VAL A 394 -26.25 -66.51 32.50
CA VAL A 394 -25.14 -65.85 33.20
C VAL A 394 -24.31 -65.04 32.20
N GLU A 395 -24.01 -65.61 31.03
CA GLU A 395 -23.30 -64.90 29.96
C GLU A 395 -24.10 -63.71 29.43
N TRP A 396 -25.42 -63.86 29.25
CA TRP A 396 -26.30 -62.77 28.83
C TRP A 396 -26.24 -61.57 29.79
N LYS A 397 -26.25 -61.83 31.10
CA LYS A 397 -26.14 -60.78 32.14
C LYS A 397 -24.78 -60.11 32.17
N LYS A 398 -23.70 -60.83 31.82
CA LYS A 398 -22.34 -60.30 31.75
C LYS A 398 -22.14 -59.39 30.53
N ILE A 399 -22.86 -59.63 29.43
CA ILE A 399 -22.78 -58.79 28.23
C ILE A 399 -23.49 -57.46 28.50
N GLY A 400 -22.79 -56.37 28.16
CA GLY A 400 -23.25 -55.00 28.39
C GLY A 400 -24.50 -54.60 27.59
N PRO A 401 -24.81 -53.30 27.58
CA PRO A 401 -25.94 -52.78 26.82
C PRO A 401 -25.79 -53.04 25.31
N VAL A 402 -26.93 -53.09 24.62
CA VAL A 402 -27.09 -53.38 23.19
C VAL A 402 -27.80 -52.19 22.54
N PRO A 403 -27.67 -51.95 21.22
CA PRO A 403 -28.43 -50.91 20.54
C PRO A 403 -29.93 -51.01 20.84
N ARG A 404 -30.52 -49.85 21.14
CA ARG A 404 -31.90 -49.74 21.64
C ARG A 404 -32.95 -50.30 20.67
N GLU A 405 -32.66 -50.32 19.38
CA GLU A 405 -33.54 -50.83 18.32
C GLU A 405 -33.76 -52.35 18.41
N TYR A 406 -32.76 -53.11 18.87
CA TYR A 406 -32.77 -54.58 18.84
C TYR A 406 -32.62 -55.22 20.22
N GLY A 407 -32.47 -54.43 21.28
CA GLY A 407 -32.28 -54.93 22.64
C GLY A 407 -33.48 -55.70 23.18
N ASP A 408 -34.67 -55.15 23.00
CA ASP A 408 -35.91 -55.69 23.58
C ASP A 408 -36.39 -56.95 22.85
N THR A 409 -36.35 -56.94 21.53
CA THR A 409 -36.76 -58.10 20.70
C THR A 409 -35.88 -59.32 20.97
N LEU A 410 -34.56 -59.11 21.06
CA LEU A 410 -33.61 -60.19 21.31
C LEU A 410 -33.77 -60.79 22.71
N TRP A 411 -34.08 -59.95 23.70
CA TRP A 411 -34.39 -60.41 25.05
C TRP A 411 -35.69 -61.21 25.09
N GLU A 412 -36.73 -60.75 24.39
CA GLU A 412 -37.99 -61.46 24.27
C GLU A 412 -37.81 -62.83 23.62
N GLU A 413 -37.04 -62.92 22.53
CA GLU A 413 -36.71 -64.19 21.86
C GLU A 413 -35.99 -65.16 22.80
N PHE A 414 -34.97 -64.68 23.53
CA PHE A 414 -34.23 -65.51 24.49
C PHE A 414 -35.13 -66.02 25.63
N ILE A 415 -35.96 -65.14 26.19
CA ILE A 415 -36.89 -65.51 27.27
C ILE A 415 -38.01 -66.41 26.79
N ALA A 416 -38.52 -66.20 25.57
CA ALA A 416 -39.54 -67.07 24.98
C ALA A 416 -39.01 -68.50 24.78
N ALA A 417 -37.79 -68.64 24.25
CA ALA A 417 -37.14 -69.95 24.10
C ALA A 417 -36.94 -70.64 25.46
N LYS A 418 -36.46 -69.90 26.47
CA LYS A 418 -36.32 -70.41 27.84
C LYS A 418 -37.67 -70.85 28.40
N LYS A 419 -38.70 -70.00 28.37
CA LYS A 419 -40.05 -70.30 28.88
C LYS A 419 -40.64 -71.54 28.20
N TYR A 420 -40.45 -71.69 26.89
CA TYR A 420 -40.95 -72.83 26.14
C TYR A 420 -40.31 -74.16 26.58
N PHE A 421 -38.99 -74.19 26.75
CA PHE A 421 -38.28 -75.37 27.25
C PHE A 421 -38.74 -75.77 28.67
N PHE A 422 -38.79 -74.80 29.59
CA PHE A 422 -39.21 -75.09 30.97
C PHE A 422 -40.68 -75.51 31.05
N LYS A 423 -41.57 -74.93 30.22
CA LYS A 423 -42.96 -75.38 30.13
C LYS A 423 -43.05 -76.84 29.66
N ARG A 424 -42.31 -77.22 28.61
CA ARG A 424 -42.27 -78.62 28.13
C ARG A 424 -41.70 -79.57 29.19
N LYS A 425 -40.68 -79.14 29.93
CA LYS A 425 -40.10 -79.92 31.03
C LYS A 425 -41.11 -80.13 32.17
N ASP A 426 -41.82 -79.07 32.55
CA ASP A 426 -42.87 -79.14 33.58
C ASP A 426 -44.03 -80.04 33.11
N GLU A 427 -44.44 -79.96 31.84
CA GLU A 427 -45.46 -80.84 31.25
C GLU A 427 -45.00 -82.32 31.22
N ASP A 428 -43.74 -82.61 30.91
CA ASP A 428 -43.18 -83.96 30.95
C ASP A 428 -43.12 -84.49 32.38
N ARG A 429 -42.70 -83.65 33.35
CA ARG A 429 -42.76 -83.98 34.78
C ARG A 429 -44.17 -84.28 35.24
N ASP A 430 -45.15 -83.48 34.83
CA ASP A 430 -46.56 -83.65 35.20
C ASP A 430 -47.19 -84.88 34.55
N LYS A 431 -46.82 -85.20 33.30
CA LYS A 431 -47.21 -86.45 32.63
C LYS A 431 -46.64 -87.67 33.36
N ARG A 432 -45.36 -87.66 33.73
CA ARG A 432 -44.75 -88.72 34.55
C ARG A 432 -45.48 -88.85 35.88
N LYS A 433 -45.73 -87.74 36.57
CA LYS A 433 -46.46 -87.72 37.84
C LYS A 433 -47.87 -88.31 37.70
N LYS A 434 -48.66 -87.87 36.71
CA LYS A 434 -50.00 -88.41 36.43
C LYS A 434 -49.98 -89.88 36.06
N PHE A 435 -49.00 -90.32 35.27
CA PHE A 435 -48.82 -91.73 34.92
C PHE A 435 -48.52 -92.59 36.16
N PHE A 436 -47.64 -92.12 37.05
CA PHE A 436 -47.37 -92.78 38.33
C PHE A 436 -48.59 -92.79 39.25
N GLU A 437 -49.29 -91.67 39.40
CA GLU A 437 -50.54 -91.58 40.17
C GLU A 437 -51.63 -92.52 39.62
N GLN A 438 -51.76 -92.64 38.30
CA GLN A 438 -52.70 -93.54 37.65
C GLN A 438 -52.33 -95.00 37.88
N LYS A 439 -51.04 -95.37 37.76
CA LYS A 439 -50.53 -96.71 38.10
C LYS A 439 -50.77 -97.08 39.56
N ILE A 440 -50.62 -96.12 40.47
CA ILE A 440 -50.88 -96.33 41.91
C ILE A 440 -52.38 -96.54 42.14
N LYS A 441 -53.25 -95.68 41.58
CA LYS A 441 -54.71 -95.82 41.67
C LYS A 441 -55.22 -97.14 41.07
N GLU A 442 -54.68 -97.58 39.94
CA GLU A 442 -55.03 -98.88 39.35
C GLU A 442 -54.64 -100.05 40.25
N LYS A 443 -53.45 -99.98 40.89
CA LYS A 443 -53.03 -101.00 41.87
C LYS A 443 -53.92 -100.99 43.12
N GLU A 444 -54.26 -99.82 43.65
CA GLU A 444 -55.18 -99.68 44.80
C GLU A 444 -56.59 -100.18 44.47
N ALA A 445 -57.10 -99.88 43.28
CA ALA A 445 -58.42 -100.34 42.84
C ALA A 445 -58.48 -101.87 42.71
N ARG A 446 -57.43 -102.49 42.13
CA ARG A 446 -57.31 -103.96 42.08
C ARG A 446 -57.20 -104.58 43.47
N ALA A 447 -56.44 -103.98 44.37
CA ALA A 447 -56.32 -104.45 45.75
C ALA A 447 -57.66 -104.35 46.50
N LYS A 448 -58.42 -103.26 46.33
CA LYS A 448 -59.76 -103.08 46.92
C LYS A 448 -60.79 -104.05 46.35
N ALA A 449 -60.79 -104.28 45.03
CA ALA A 449 -61.67 -105.27 44.41
C ALA A 449 -61.37 -106.68 44.93
N PHE A 450 -60.09 -107.06 45.00
CA PHE A 450 -59.67 -108.34 45.56
C PHE A 450 -60.05 -108.51 47.04
N LEU A 451 -59.94 -107.45 47.84
CA LEU A 451 -60.40 -107.45 49.23
C LEU A 451 -61.93 -107.61 49.32
N SER A 452 -62.69 -106.93 48.45
CA SER A 452 -64.15 -107.05 48.39
C SER A 452 -64.61 -108.46 48.03
N ASP A 453 -63.96 -109.11 47.06
CA ASP A 453 -64.28 -110.48 46.67
C ASP A 453 -63.99 -111.46 47.82
N LEU A 454 -62.84 -111.30 48.50
CA LEU A 454 -62.51 -112.10 49.68
C LEU A 454 -63.51 -111.89 50.84
N GLN A 455 -64.01 -110.67 51.03
CA GLN A 455 -65.03 -110.38 52.05
C GLN A 455 -66.38 -111.02 51.73
N ASN A 456 -66.79 -111.02 50.47
CA ASN A 456 -68.01 -111.70 50.03
C ASN A 456 -67.89 -113.22 50.20
N GLU A 457 -66.76 -113.81 49.79
CA GLU A 457 -66.50 -115.25 50.01
C GLU A 457 -66.46 -115.61 51.51
N LEU A 458 -65.92 -114.74 52.37
CA LEU A 458 -65.96 -114.93 53.81
C LEU A 458 -67.41 -114.95 54.33
N LYS A 459 -68.23 -114.00 53.85
CA LYS A 459 -69.63 -113.89 54.25
C LYS A 459 -70.45 -115.12 53.84
N GLU A 460 -70.25 -115.62 52.62
CA GLU A 460 -70.90 -116.86 52.17
C GLU A 460 -70.49 -118.07 53.01
N GLU A 461 -69.22 -118.18 53.39
CA GLU A 461 -68.76 -119.28 54.26
C GLU A 461 -69.29 -119.13 55.70
N GLN A 462 -69.44 -117.91 56.21
CA GLN A 462 -70.09 -117.63 57.50
C GLN A 462 -71.59 -117.97 57.49
N GLU A 463 -72.30 -117.66 56.41
CA GLU A 463 -73.71 -118.04 56.23
C GLU A 463 -73.84 -119.57 56.16
N LYS A 464 -72.99 -120.26 55.40
CA LYS A 464 -72.93 -121.74 55.39
C LYS A 464 -72.66 -122.32 56.78
N LEU A 465 -71.78 -121.70 57.57
CA LEU A 465 -71.52 -122.12 58.95
C LEU A 465 -72.76 -121.93 59.82
N ALA A 466 -73.47 -120.81 59.68
CA ALA A 466 -74.71 -120.54 60.41
C ALA A 466 -75.80 -121.57 60.07
N ASP A 467 -75.98 -121.89 58.79
CA ASP A 467 -76.91 -122.94 58.35
C ASP A 467 -76.54 -124.32 58.91
N LEU A 468 -75.25 -124.66 58.95
CA LEU A 468 -74.77 -125.92 59.52
C LEU A 468 -75.00 -125.98 61.05
N LEU A 469 -74.88 -124.87 61.76
CA LEU A 469 -75.17 -124.77 63.20
C LEU A 469 -76.68 -124.91 63.48
N ILE A 470 -77.53 -124.26 62.67
CA ILE A 470 -78.99 -124.40 62.74
C ILE A 470 -79.40 -125.85 62.44
N ALA A 471 -78.74 -126.51 61.48
CA ALA A 471 -78.96 -127.92 61.18
C ALA A 471 -78.52 -128.85 62.32
N LEU A 472 -77.49 -128.46 63.10
CA LEU A 472 -77.04 -129.20 64.29
C LEU A 472 -78.04 -129.06 65.46
N GLU A 473 -78.67 -127.89 65.59
CA GLU A 473 -79.62 -127.56 66.67
C GLU A 473 -81.00 -128.21 66.47
N ASN A 474 -81.42 -128.41 65.22
CA ASN A 474 -82.73 -128.96 64.85
C ASN A 474 -82.79 -130.49 64.64
N ILE A 475 -81.88 -131.25 65.24
CA ILE A 475 -81.85 -132.71 65.05
C ILE A 475 -82.92 -133.38 65.93
N THR A 476 -83.92 -133.99 65.29
CA THR A 476 -84.99 -134.77 65.94
C THR A 476 -84.47 -136.09 66.55
N PRO A 477 -84.86 -136.48 67.78
CA PRO A 477 -84.34 -137.68 68.44
C PRO A 477 -84.71 -138.97 67.70
N GLY A 478 -83.71 -139.77 67.32
CA GLY A 478 -83.92 -141.04 66.59
C GLY A 478 -82.66 -141.87 66.41
N LEU A 479 -82.81 -143.11 65.94
CA LEU A 479 -81.76 -144.14 65.84
C LEU A 479 -80.48 -143.76 65.05
N LYS A 480 -80.47 -142.65 64.29
CA LYS A 480 -79.32 -142.15 63.49
C LYS A 480 -78.76 -140.78 63.93
N GLU A 481 -79.17 -140.26 65.10
CA GLU A 481 -78.76 -138.95 65.62
C GLU A 481 -77.24 -138.80 65.77
N LYS A 482 -76.56 -139.85 66.27
CA LYS A 482 -75.12 -139.81 66.54
C LYS A 482 -74.26 -139.68 65.29
N GLU A 483 -74.64 -140.34 64.19
CA GLU A 483 -73.89 -140.29 62.92
C GLU A 483 -74.08 -138.93 62.21
N LEU A 484 -75.31 -138.40 62.23
CA LEU A 484 -75.62 -137.11 61.60
C LEU A 484 -74.92 -135.95 62.33
N ARG A 485 -74.92 -135.97 63.67
CA ARG A 485 -74.15 -135.01 64.47
C ARG A 485 -72.67 -135.07 64.18
N ALA A 486 -72.08 -136.26 64.11
CA ALA A 486 -70.64 -136.41 63.82
C ALA A 486 -70.25 -135.91 62.42
N HIS A 487 -71.13 -136.08 61.43
CA HIS A 487 -70.91 -135.57 60.07
C HIS A 487 -71.03 -134.04 60.00
N LEU A 488 -72.06 -133.46 60.63
CA LEU A 488 -72.23 -132.00 60.73
C LEU A 488 -71.08 -131.34 61.50
N ASP A 489 -70.61 -131.94 62.60
CA ASP A 489 -69.44 -131.46 63.35
C ASP A 489 -68.17 -131.41 62.49
N LYS A 490 -67.98 -132.39 61.60
CA LYS A 490 -66.84 -132.43 60.67
C LYS A 490 -66.94 -131.32 59.62
N LEU A 491 -68.14 -131.08 59.09
CA LEU A 491 -68.43 -129.99 58.15
C LEU A 491 -68.26 -128.61 58.81
N ILE A 492 -68.74 -128.42 60.03
CA ILE A 492 -68.57 -127.22 60.86
C ILE A 492 -67.09 -126.93 61.10
N LYS A 493 -66.29 -127.93 61.53
CA LYS A 493 -64.85 -127.73 61.71
C LYS A 493 -64.13 -127.36 60.40
N SER A 494 -64.53 -127.96 59.28
CA SER A 494 -63.94 -127.65 57.98
C SER A 494 -64.29 -126.25 57.47
N THR A 495 -65.51 -125.78 57.72
CA THR A 495 -65.98 -124.44 57.34
C THR A 495 -65.42 -123.38 58.28
N GLN A 496 -65.32 -123.66 59.59
CA GLN A 496 -64.61 -122.83 60.56
C GLN A 496 -63.15 -122.61 60.16
N HIS A 497 -62.41 -123.67 59.80
CA HIS A 497 -61.02 -123.53 59.35
C HIS A 497 -60.89 -122.72 58.03
N LYS A 498 -61.87 -122.81 57.13
CA LYS A 498 -61.90 -121.99 55.90
C LYS A 498 -62.19 -120.52 56.19
N ILE A 499 -63.12 -120.24 57.09
CA ILE A 499 -63.40 -118.89 57.57
C ILE A 499 -62.14 -118.32 58.20
N GLU A 500 -61.52 -119.05 59.14
CA GLU A 500 -60.34 -118.62 59.88
C GLU A 500 -59.17 -118.26 58.94
N ALA A 501 -58.88 -119.11 57.95
CA ALA A 501 -57.88 -118.87 56.91
C ALA A 501 -58.20 -117.64 56.04
N LYS A 502 -59.47 -117.45 55.64
CA LYS A 502 -59.90 -116.26 54.86
C LYS A 502 -59.84 -114.98 55.71
N THR A 503 -60.22 -115.00 56.98
CA THR A 503 -60.08 -113.85 57.90
C THR A 503 -58.62 -113.45 58.10
N GLN A 504 -57.70 -114.41 58.27
CA GLN A 504 -56.27 -114.11 58.38
C GLN A 504 -55.74 -113.47 57.09
N ARG A 505 -56.17 -113.96 55.92
CA ARG A 505 -55.74 -113.40 54.63
C ARG A 505 -56.25 -111.97 54.39
N ILE A 506 -57.47 -111.65 54.83
CA ILE A 506 -58.01 -110.28 54.82
C ILE A 506 -57.22 -109.38 55.77
N GLN A 507 -56.86 -109.85 56.97
CA GLN A 507 -56.04 -109.07 57.90
C GLN A 507 -54.62 -108.78 57.37
N GLU A 508 -53.99 -109.73 56.66
CA GLU A 508 -52.69 -109.51 56.03
C GLU A 508 -52.75 -108.44 54.93
N LEU A 509 -53.79 -108.45 54.11
CA LEU A 509 -53.96 -107.52 52.98
C LEU A 509 -54.49 -106.14 53.40
N SER A 510 -55.13 -106.04 54.57
CA SER A 510 -55.62 -104.78 55.14
C SER A 510 -54.56 -104.02 55.96
N LYS A 511 -53.39 -104.61 56.22
CA LYS A 511 -52.29 -103.87 56.84
C LYS A 511 -51.69 -102.90 55.81
N PRO A 512 -51.56 -101.60 56.13
CA PRO A 512 -50.84 -100.68 55.25
C PRO A 512 -49.41 -101.16 55.11
N LYS A 513 -48.95 -101.37 53.86
CA LYS A 513 -47.52 -101.59 53.61
C LYS A 513 -46.77 -100.30 54.00
N PRO A 514 -45.61 -100.40 54.68
CA PRO A 514 -44.78 -99.24 54.93
C PRO A 514 -44.29 -98.66 53.60
N ASP A 515 -44.26 -97.33 53.52
CA ASP A 515 -43.79 -96.54 52.39
C ASP A 515 -42.36 -96.93 51.99
N GLU A 516 -42.19 -97.71 50.93
CA GLU A 516 -40.93 -97.83 50.18
C GLU A 516 -40.87 -96.73 49.10
N SER A 517 -40.96 -95.47 49.51
CA SER A 517 -40.79 -94.30 48.63
C SER A 517 -39.45 -93.55 48.84
N GLU A 518 -38.54 -94.09 49.67
CA GLU A 518 -37.15 -93.62 49.78
C GLU A 518 -36.17 -94.58 49.06
N SER A 519 -36.31 -94.76 47.74
CA SER A 519 -35.24 -95.35 46.92
C SER A 519 -35.50 -95.11 45.42
N SER A 520 -35.53 -93.86 44.99
CA SER A 520 -35.32 -93.46 43.58
C SER A 520 -35.27 -91.94 43.48
N SER A 521 -34.19 -91.37 44.02
CA SER A 521 -33.77 -90.01 43.71
C SER A 521 -32.25 -89.94 43.73
N GLU A 522 -31.66 -90.51 42.66
CA GLU A 522 -30.39 -90.07 42.07
C GLU A 522 -30.63 -89.69 40.59
#